data_AF-A0A356TF97-F1
#
_entry.id   AF-A0A356TF97-F1
#
_cell.length_a   1.000
_cell.length_b   1.000
_cell.length_c   1.000
_cell.angle_alpha   90.00
_cell.angle_beta   90.00
_cell.angle_gamma   90.00
#
_symmetry.space_group_name_H-M   'P 1'
#
loop_
_entity.id
_entity.type
_entity.pdbx_description
1 polymer ?
#
loop_
_entity_poly.entity_id
_entity_poly.type
_entity_poly.pdbx_seq_one_letter_code
_entity_poly.pdbx_strand_id
1 'polypeptide(L)'
;IAEQFGTLEALFPGRIDLGLGRAPGSDAVTAYALRRDPHRAAESFPDDVVELRSYFQPGGRPGRVRAVPGEGLDVPLWILGSSLFGAQLAAALGLPYAFASHFAPAQLEEAIALYRRRFQPSAQLDAPYVMLAVNVFGADTVPEAR
;
A
#
# COMPACT_ATOMS: atom_id res chain seq x y z
N ILE A 1 10.94 4.27 -7.03
CA ILE A 1 9.55 4.51 -6.57
C ILE A 1 9.43 5.89 -5.94
N ALA A 2 10.19 6.23 -4.89
CA ALA A 2 10.14 7.56 -4.26
C ALA A 2 10.26 8.73 -5.25
N GLU A 3 11.21 8.68 -6.18
CA GLU A 3 11.37 9.74 -7.21
C GLU A 3 10.19 9.80 -8.19
N GLN A 4 9.60 8.65 -8.54
CA GLN A 4 8.47 8.59 -9.47
C GLN A 4 7.24 9.24 -8.84
N PHE A 5 6.92 8.86 -7.59
CA PHE A 5 5.80 9.43 -6.86
C PHE A 5 6.07 10.85 -6.40
N GLY A 6 7.32 11.19 -6.07
CA GLY A 6 7.72 12.57 -5.82
C GLY A 6 7.56 13.46 -7.05
N THR A 7 7.86 12.94 -8.26
CA THR A 7 7.61 13.66 -9.51
C THR A 7 6.11 13.86 -9.73
N LEU A 8 5.29 12.83 -9.49
CA LEU A 8 3.83 12.94 -9.60
C LEU A 8 3.28 13.97 -8.60
N GLU A 9 3.73 13.94 -7.36
CA GLU A 9 3.31 14.89 -6.33
C GLU A 9 3.74 16.32 -6.65
N ALA A 10 4.96 16.51 -7.17
CA ALA A 10 5.43 17.82 -7.62
C ALA A 10 4.59 18.38 -8.79
N LEU A 11 4.07 17.51 -9.67
CA LEU A 11 3.20 17.91 -10.79
C LEU A 11 1.73 18.08 -10.37
N PHE A 12 1.26 17.30 -9.40
CA PHE A 12 -0.14 17.26 -8.97
C PHE A 12 -0.26 17.29 -7.44
N PRO A 13 0.10 18.42 -6.79
CA PRO A 13 0.20 18.46 -5.33
C PRO A 13 -1.11 18.11 -4.62
N GLY A 14 -1.02 17.27 -3.60
CA GLY A 14 -2.15 16.85 -2.76
C GLY A 14 -3.15 15.92 -3.47
N ARG A 15 -2.77 15.33 -4.61
CA ARG A 15 -3.65 14.46 -5.42
C ARG A 15 -3.11 13.04 -5.63
N ILE A 16 -1.96 12.72 -5.05
CA ILE A 16 -1.26 11.46 -5.30
C ILE A 16 -1.22 10.61 -4.03
N ASP A 17 -1.81 9.41 -4.11
CA ASP A 17 -1.66 8.36 -3.09
C ASP A 17 -0.69 7.28 -3.59
N LEU A 18 0.20 6.81 -2.71
CA LEU A 18 1.13 5.72 -2.99
C LEU A 18 0.62 4.40 -2.38
N GLY A 19 -0.04 3.60 -3.20
CA GLY A 19 -0.47 2.25 -2.85
C GLY A 19 0.64 1.20 -2.93
N LEU A 20 0.88 0.47 -1.84
CA LEU A 20 1.89 -0.58 -1.72
C LEU A 20 1.24 -1.94 -1.46
N GLY A 21 1.51 -2.91 -2.33
CA GLY A 21 1.05 -4.30 -2.18
C GLY A 21 2.22 -5.28 -2.23
N ARG A 22 2.08 -6.39 -1.50
CA ARG A 22 3.09 -7.45 -1.41
C ARG A 22 3.19 -8.30 -2.69
N ALA A 23 2.13 -8.33 -3.51
CA ALA A 23 2.08 -9.18 -4.69
C ALA A 23 3.11 -8.72 -5.75
N PRO A 24 3.68 -9.65 -6.54
CA PRO A 24 4.71 -9.32 -7.56
C PRO A 24 4.20 -8.40 -8.69
N GLY A 25 2.89 -8.14 -8.74
CA GLY A 25 2.25 -7.24 -9.69
C GLY A 25 1.91 -7.87 -11.05
N SER A 26 2.27 -9.15 -11.26
CA SER A 26 1.96 -9.91 -12.47
C SER A 26 1.94 -11.41 -12.19
N ASP A 27 1.61 -12.20 -13.22
CA ASP A 27 1.80 -13.65 -13.25
C ASP A 27 3.28 -14.05 -13.05
N ALA A 28 3.51 -15.33 -12.71
CA ALA A 28 4.83 -15.86 -12.40
C ALA A 28 5.84 -15.77 -13.57
N VAL A 29 5.37 -15.92 -14.81
CA VAL A 29 6.25 -15.86 -15.99
C VAL A 29 6.74 -14.43 -16.18
N THR A 30 5.86 -13.45 -16.08
CA THR A 30 6.23 -12.03 -16.17
C THR A 30 7.10 -11.60 -15.00
N ALA A 31 6.80 -12.01 -13.78
CA ALA A 31 7.63 -11.72 -12.60
C ALA A 31 9.06 -12.26 -12.75
N TYR A 32 9.18 -13.49 -13.26
CA TYR A 32 10.48 -14.10 -13.58
C TYR A 32 11.23 -13.32 -14.68
N ALA A 33 10.53 -12.89 -15.73
CA ALA A 33 11.13 -12.08 -16.80
C ALA A 33 11.65 -10.72 -16.29
N LEU A 34 10.97 -10.12 -15.31
CA LEU A 34 11.41 -8.92 -14.60
C LEU A 34 12.56 -9.18 -13.59
N ARG A 35 13.05 -10.42 -13.52
CA ARG A 35 14.10 -10.88 -12.58
C ARG A 35 13.76 -10.57 -11.13
N ARG A 36 12.47 -10.59 -10.79
CA ARG A 36 12.00 -10.47 -9.42
C ARG A 36 11.89 -11.86 -8.83
N ASP A 37 12.52 -12.08 -7.68
CA ASP A 37 12.24 -13.25 -6.85
C ASP A 37 10.96 -12.96 -6.04
N PRO A 38 9.82 -13.61 -6.34
CA PRO A 38 8.56 -13.31 -5.69
C PRO A 38 8.55 -13.70 -4.20
N HIS A 39 9.33 -14.71 -3.82
CA HIS A 39 9.41 -15.16 -2.44
C HIS A 39 10.20 -14.14 -1.62
N ARG A 40 11.38 -13.76 -2.11
CA ARG A 40 12.20 -12.75 -1.45
C ARG A 40 11.49 -11.39 -1.36
N ALA A 41 10.82 -10.96 -2.43
CA ALA A 41 10.08 -9.70 -2.46
C ALA A 41 8.93 -9.68 -1.44
N ALA A 42 8.30 -10.83 -1.19
CA ALA A 42 7.24 -10.93 -0.20
C ALA A 42 7.77 -10.87 1.24
N GLU A 43 8.97 -11.39 1.50
CA GLU A 43 9.63 -11.36 2.82
C GLU A 43 10.22 -9.98 3.14
N SER A 44 10.82 -9.30 2.16
CA SER A 44 11.41 -7.96 2.34
C SER A 44 10.39 -6.84 2.40
N PHE A 45 9.13 -7.09 2.03
CA PHE A 45 8.12 -6.05 1.86
C PHE A 45 7.98 -5.09 3.06
N PRO A 46 7.94 -5.54 4.34
CA PRO A 46 7.89 -4.62 5.48
C PRO A 46 9.08 -3.65 5.53
N ASP A 47 10.29 -4.17 5.30
CA ASP A 47 11.52 -3.38 5.29
C ASP A 47 11.53 -2.39 4.12
N ASP A 48 11.04 -2.83 2.95
CA ASP A 48 10.91 -1.99 1.76
C ASP A 48 9.93 -0.83 1.99
N VAL A 49 8.82 -1.03 2.72
CA VAL A 49 7.89 0.05 3.09
C VAL A 49 8.57 1.06 4.02
N VAL A 50 9.30 0.60 5.03
CA VAL A 50 10.01 1.47 5.98
C VAL A 50 11.12 2.25 5.28
N GLU A 51 11.88 1.57 4.41
CA GLU A 51 12.90 2.21 3.57
C GLU A 51 12.27 3.26 2.66
N LEU A 52 11.19 2.93 1.97
CA LEU A 52 10.51 3.85 1.07
C LEU A 52 10.03 5.11 1.79
N ARG A 53 9.41 4.96 2.97
CA ARG A 53 8.98 6.09 3.81
C ARG A 53 10.16 6.99 4.19
N SER A 54 11.34 6.41 4.42
CA SER A 54 12.53 7.17 4.79
C SER A 54 13.08 8.04 3.65
N TYR A 55 12.83 7.70 2.38
CA TYR A 55 13.24 8.54 1.25
C TYR A 55 12.44 9.83 1.11
N PHE A 56 11.22 9.89 1.66
CA PHE A 56 10.38 11.10 1.66
C PHE A 56 10.72 12.05 2.82
N GLN A 57 11.48 11.61 3.83
CA GLN A 57 11.82 12.47 4.97
C GLN A 57 12.92 13.49 4.60
N PRO A 58 12.87 14.74 5.11
CA PRO A 58 13.95 15.71 4.91
C PRO A 58 15.30 15.16 5.37
N GLY A 59 16.32 15.24 4.51
CA GLY A 59 17.66 14.71 4.80
C GLY A 59 17.86 13.22 4.44
N GLY A 60 16.82 12.53 3.96
CA GLY A 60 16.86 11.14 3.51
C GLY A 60 17.40 10.15 4.56
N ARG A 61 17.75 8.92 4.15
CA ARG A 61 18.55 8.03 5.00
C ARG A 61 19.94 8.64 5.25
N PRO A 62 20.51 8.50 6.46
CA PRO A 62 21.91 8.84 6.70
C PRO A 62 22.81 7.95 5.82
N GLY A 63 23.29 8.48 4.69
CA GLY A 63 24.19 7.76 3.78
C GLY A 63 23.79 7.78 2.29
N ARG A 64 24.08 8.91 1.64
CA ARG A 64 24.32 9.10 0.19
C ARG A 64 23.15 9.12 -0.80
N VAL A 65 22.07 8.36 -0.65
CA VAL A 65 21.00 8.31 -1.67
C VAL A 65 19.82 9.21 -1.30
N ARG A 66 19.50 10.14 -2.19
CA ARG A 66 18.39 11.10 -2.06
C ARG A 66 17.39 10.84 -3.17
N ALA A 67 16.10 10.85 -2.85
CA ALA A 67 15.06 10.77 -3.87
C ALA A 67 14.73 12.19 -4.34
N VAL A 68 15.13 12.58 -5.53
CA VAL A 68 14.79 13.91 -6.08
C VAL A 68 13.75 13.73 -7.19
N PRO A 69 12.60 14.45 -7.17
CA PRO A 69 12.21 15.52 -6.24
C PRO A 69 11.45 15.04 -4.99
N GLY A 70 11.43 13.73 -4.67
CA GLY A 70 10.60 13.16 -3.60
C GLY A 70 10.96 13.54 -2.15
N GLU A 71 12.20 13.89 -1.87
CA GLU A 71 12.66 14.21 -0.52
C GLU A 71 11.96 15.46 0.03
N GLY A 72 11.39 15.33 1.23
CA GLY A 72 10.65 16.39 1.90
C GLY A 72 9.22 16.57 1.39
N LEU A 73 8.78 15.79 0.38
CA LEU A 73 7.38 15.78 -0.05
C LEU A 73 6.56 14.84 0.83
N ASP A 74 5.32 15.26 1.10
CA ASP A 74 4.34 14.46 1.81
C ASP A 74 3.50 13.67 0.81
N VAL A 75 3.93 12.42 0.54
CA VAL A 75 3.17 11.48 -0.30
C VAL A 75 2.51 10.46 0.63
N PRO A 76 1.17 10.45 0.78
CA PRO A 76 0.48 9.49 1.63
C PRO A 76 0.70 8.04 1.18
N LEU A 77 1.12 7.17 2.10
CA LEU A 77 1.29 5.75 1.83
C LEU A 77 0.02 4.99 2.21
N TRP A 78 -0.32 3.98 1.40
CA TRP A 78 -1.40 3.03 1.65
C TRP A 78 -0.87 1.60 1.60
N ILE A 79 -1.32 0.75 2.54
CA ILE A 79 -1.10 -0.69 2.45
C ILE A 79 -2.29 -1.34 1.78
N LEU A 80 -2.03 -2.05 0.68
CA LEU A 80 -3.00 -2.87 -0.04
C LEU A 80 -2.79 -4.33 0.34
N GLY A 81 -3.87 -4.99 0.77
CA GLY A 81 -3.77 -6.39 1.20
C GLY A 81 -5.01 -7.21 0.90
N SER A 82 -4.80 -8.51 0.80
CA SER A 82 -5.84 -9.54 0.68
C SER A 82 -5.62 -10.66 1.69
N SER A 83 -4.98 -10.35 2.83
CA SER A 83 -4.67 -11.30 3.90
C SER A 83 -4.42 -10.59 5.23
N LEU A 84 -4.38 -11.36 6.32
CA LEU A 84 -4.11 -10.86 7.67
C LEU A 84 -2.72 -10.19 7.81
N PHE A 85 -1.75 -10.58 6.97
CA PHE A 85 -0.41 -9.99 6.98
C PHE A 85 -0.45 -8.49 6.67
N GLY A 86 -1.17 -8.10 5.62
CA GLY A 86 -1.31 -6.69 5.24
C GLY A 86 -1.98 -5.86 6.33
N ALA A 87 -3.00 -6.43 6.98
CA ALA A 87 -3.68 -5.82 8.12
C ALA A 87 -2.73 -5.60 9.31
N GLN A 88 -1.88 -6.58 9.63
CA GLN A 88 -0.88 -6.45 10.71
C GLN A 88 0.17 -5.38 10.39
N LEU A 89 0.69 -5.36 9.16
CA LEU A 89 1.69 -4.38 8.75
C LEU A 89 1.13 -2.96 8.77
N ALA A 90 -0.05 -2.75 8.19
CA ALA A 90 -0.72 -1.44 8.18
C ALA A 90 -0.98 -0.93 9.60
N ALA A 91 -1.42 -1.83 10.50
CA ALA A 91 -1.66 -1.50 11.89
C ALA A 91 -0.38 -1.12 12.64
N ALA A 92 0.70 -1.88 12.45
CA ALA A 92 1.98 -1.65 13.12
C ALA A 92 2.66 -0.36 12.65
N LEU A 93 2.50 0.02 11.37
CA LEU A 93 3.08 1.25 10.82
C LEU A 93 2.15 2.47 10.96
N GLY A 94 0.92 2.27 11.44
CA GLY A 94 -0.10 3.31 11.54
C GLY A 94 -0.50 3.91 10.20
N LEU A 95 -0.59 3.06 9.17
CA LEU A 95 -0.92 3.45 7.79
C LEU A 95 -2.38 3.12 7.46
N PRO A 96 -3.00 3.82 6.50
CA PRO A 96 -4.31 3.46 5.98
C PRO A 96 -4.25 2.10 5.27
N TYR A 97 -5.34 1.35 5.37
CA TYR A 97 -5.43 -0.02 4.87
C TYR A 97 -6.56 -0.19 3.85
N ALA A 98 -6.23 -0.69 2.66
CA ALA A 98 -7.20 -1.09 1.66
C ALA A 98 -7.27 -2.62 1.53
N PHE A 99 -8.43 -3.21 1.83
CA PHE A 99 -8.64 -4.67 1.74
C PHE A 99 -9.29 -5.05 0.41
N ALA A 100 -8.67 -5.97 -0.33
CA ALA A 100 -9.20 -6.52 -1.58
C ALA A 100 -10.21 -7.65 -1.33
N SER A 101 -11.45 -7.28 -0.98
CA SER A 101 -12.51 -8.26 -0.66
C SER A 101 -12.95 -9.09 -1.86
N HIS A 102 -12.75 -8.59 -3.07
CA HIS A 102 -12.99 -9.33 -4.31
C HIS A 102 -12.04 -10.52 -4.51
N PHE A 103 -10.86 -10.53 -3.87
CA PHE A 103 -9.92 -11.67 -3.92
C PHE A 103 -10.06 -12.60 -2.72
N ALA A 104 -10.25 -12.05 -1.52
CA ALA A 104 -10.27 -12.83 -0.28
C ALA A 104 -11.49 -12.49 0.59
N PRO A 105 -12.73 -12.68 0.10
CA PRO A 105 -13.93 -12.24 0.80
C PRO A 105 -14.08 -12.90 2.18
N ALA A 106 -13.68 -14.17 2.31
CA ALA A 106 -13.75 -14.92 3.57
C ALA A 106 -12.86 -14.35 4.69
N GLN A 107 -11.83 -13.58 4.36
CA GLN A 107 -10.90 -13.00 5.34
C GLN A 107 -11.22 -11.55 5.69
N LEU A 108 -12.24 -10.95 5.07
CA LEU A 108 -12.56 -9.54 5.17
C LEU A 108 -12.75 -9.08 6.62
N GLU A 109 -13.69 -9.69 7.34
CA GLU A 109 -14.05 -9.27 8.69
C GLU A 109 -12.88 -9.43 9.66
N GLU A 110 -12.19 -10.57 9.59
CA GLU A 110 -11.04 -10.86 10.44
C GLU A 110 -9.89 -9.86 10.20
N ALA A 111 -9.59 -9.55 8.93
CA ALA A 111 -8.52 -8.61 8.58
C ALA A 111 -8.82 -7.19 9.09
N ILE A 112 -10.05 -6.70 8.91
CA ILE A 112 -10.44 -5.36 9.41
C ILE A 112 -10.40 -5.33 10.95
N ALA A 113 -10.95 -6.36 11.60
CA ALA A 113 -10.96 -6.43 13.06
C ALA A 113 -9.53 -6.48 13.62
N LEU A 114 -8.63 -7.21 12.97
CA LEU A 114 -7.22 -7.27 13.31
C LEU A 114 -6.53 -5.92 13.14
N TYR A 115 -6.72 -5.25 11.99
CA TYR A 115 -6.17 -3.93 11.72
C TYR A 115 -6.58 -2.93 12.80
N ARG A 116 -7.89 -2.80 13.05
CA ARG A 116 -8.43 -1.86 14.04
C ARG A 116 -7.93 -2.15 15.46
N ARG A 117 -7.88 -3.44 15.85
CA ARG A 117 -7.44 -3.84 17.19
C ARG A 117 -5.97 -3.56 17.47
N ARG A 118 -5.11 -3.64 16.44
CA ARG A 118 -3.66 -3.50 16.58
C ARG A 118 -3.11 -2.15 16.10
N PHE A 119 -3.97 -1.27 15.62
CA PHE A 119 -3.57 0.01 15.04
C PHE A 119 -2.77 0.83 16.06
N GLN A 120 -1.60 1.30 15.62
CA GLN A 120 -0.77 2.24 16.35
C GLN A 120 -0.80 3.58 15.61
N PRO A 121 -1.20 4.69 16.26
CA PRO A 121 -1.13 6.01 15.65
C PRO A 121 0.27 6.33 15.10
N SER A 122 0.31 7.07 13.99
CA SER A 122 1.55 7.51 13.34
C SER A 122 1.45 8.99 12.97
N ALA A 123 2.54 9.54 12.41
CA ALA A 123 2.51 10.90 11.88
C ALA A 123 1.46 11.12 10.77
N GLN A 124 1.02 10.05 10.08
CA GLN A 124 0.03 10.13 9.00
C GLN A 124 -1.42 9.96 9.50
N LEU A 125 -1.65 9.20 10.58
CA LEU A 125 -2.99 8.87 11.06
C LEU A 125 -3.07 8.75 12.59
N ASP A 126 -4.04 9.44 13.18
CA ASP A 126 -4.37 9.35 14.61
C ASP A 126 -5.33 8.21 14.95
N ALA A 127 -6.07 7.69 13.95
CA ALA A 127 -7.06 6.64 14.11
C ALA A 127 -7.07 5.68 12.89
N PRO A 128 -7.56 4.44 13.04
CA PRO A 128 -7.60 3.47 11.96
C PRO A 128 -8.44 3.98 10.77
N TYR A 129 -7.89 3.92 9.55
CA TYR A 129 -8.60 4.30 8.33
C TYR A 129 -8.57 3.14 7.32
N VAL A 130 -9.76 2.69 6.91
CA VAL A 130 -9.93 1.48 6.09
C VAL A 130 -10.74 1.79 4.84
N MET A 131 -10.29 1.24 3.71
CA MET A 131 -11.02 1.18 2.45
C MET A 131 -11.26 -0.28 2.04
N LEU A 132 -12.40 -0.56 1.39
CA LEU A 132 -12.70 -1.87 0.82
C LEU A 132 -12.72 -1.78 -0.70
N ALA A 133 -11.93 -2.61 -1.36
CA ALA A 133 -12.01 -2.80 -2.80
C ALA A 133 -13.00 -3.93 -3.10
N VAL A 134 -14.20 -3.55 -3.56
CA VAL A 134 -15.35 -4.42 -3.82
C VAL A 134 -15.68 -4.46 -5.32
N ASN A 135 -16.16 -5.59 -5.82
CA ASN A 135 -16.75 -5.65 -7.16
C ASN A 135 -18.18 -5.09 -7.10
N VAL A 136 -18.49 -4.17 -8.02
CA VAL A 136 -19.83 -3.59 -8.15
C VAL A 136 -20.27 -3.73 -9.60
N PHE A 137 -21.45 -4.31 -9.80
CA PHE A 137 -22.10 -4.43 -11.11
C PHE A 137 -23.37 -3.60 -11.08
N GLY A 138 -23.45 -2.58 -11.95
CA GLY A 138 -24.59 -1.68 -12.05
C GLY A 138 -25.22 -1.77 -13.44
N ALA A 139 -26.54 -1.92 -13.48
CA ALA A 139 -27.36 -1.85 -14.69
C ALA A 139 -28.73 -1.26 -14.33
N ASP A 140 -29.53 -0.94 -15.35
CA ASP A 140 -30.87 -0.38 -15.14
C ASP A 140 -31.81 -1.39 -14.46
N THR A 141 -31.57 -2.69 -14.62
CA THR A 141 -32.33 -3.76 -13.97
C THR A 141 -31.46 -4.83 -13.30
N VAL A 142 -31.98 -5.47 -12.24
CA VAL A 142 -31.28 -6.56 -11.53
C VAL A 142 -30.97 -7.77 -12.44
N PRO A 143 -31.86 -8.21 -13.35
CA PRO A 143 -31.53 -9.28 -14.28
C PRO A 143 -30.35 -8.97 -15.21
N GLU A 144 -30.18 -7.71 -15.62
CA GLU A 144 -29.04 -7.29 -16.45
C GLU A 144 -27.73 -7.18 -15.65
N ALA A 145 -27.82 -6.95 -14.35
CA ALA A 145 -26.67 -6.82 -13.45
C ALA A 145 -26.16 -8.15 -12.85
N ARG A 146 -26.87 -9.27 -13.09
CA ARG A 146 -26.52 -10.61 -12.59
C ARG A 146 -25.71 -11.41 -13.59
#